data_AF-A0A7C4FE07-F1
#
_entry.id   AF-A0A7C4FE07-F1
#
_cell.length_a   1.000
_cell.length_b   1.000
_cell.length_c   1.000
_cell.angle_alpha   90.00
_cell.angle_beta   90.00
_cell.angle_gamma   90.00
#
_symmetry.space_group_name_H-M   'P 1'
#
loop_
_entity.id
_entity.type
_entity.pdbx_description
1 polymer ?
#
loop_
_entity_poly.entity_id
_entity_poly.type
_entity_poly.pdbx_seq_one_letter_code
_entity_poly.pdbx_strand_id
1 'polypeptide(L)'
;MTQRRENVIIFPMPEEMQFTLGVETGRDGRERPALFFRTRTELWCVFSDPLGICFRKKLDVGREDHSADEMKRDHLGIYRILSKKWNELSAFLKKPPSAV
;
A
#
# COMPACT_ATOMS: atom_id res chain seq x y z
N MET A 1 -12.81 2.31 -25.34
CA MET A 1 -12.75 2.37 -23.86
C MET A 1 -11.84 1.24 -23.40
N THR A 2 -10.60 1.55 -23.02
CA THR A 2 -9.57 0.54 -22.76
C THR A 2 -9.61 0.16 -21.28
N GLN A 3 -10.19 -1.00 -20.96
CA GLN A 3 -10.08 -1.59 -19.61
C GLN A 3 -8.61 -1.89 -19.33
N ARG A 4 -8.01 -1.15 -18.39
CA ARG A 4 -6.69 -1.47 -17.84
C ARG A 4 -6.82 -2.78 -17.05
N ARG A 5 -6.10 -3.82 -17.48
CA ARG A 5 -5.95 -5.07 -16.74
C ARG A 5 -4.98 -4.84 -15.59
N GLU A 6 -5.47 -4.83 -14.36
CA GLU A 6 -4.63 -4.82 -13.16
C GLU A 6 -4.05 -6.23 -12.96
N ASN A 7 -2.72 -6.33 -12.92
CA ASN A 7 -2.04 -7.56 -12.53
C ASN A 7 -2.13 -7.72 -11.01
N VAL A 8 -3.24 -8.31 -10.54
CA VAL A 8 -3.49 -8.58 -9.13
C VAL A 8 -2.73 -9.84 -8.73
N ILE A 9 -1.59 -9.68 -8.04
CA ILE A 9 -0.91 -10.80 -7.38
C ILE A 9 -1.61 -11.03 -6.03
N ILE A 10 -2.36 -12.12 -5.92
CA ILE A 10 -3.06 -12.53 -4.69
C ILE A 10 -2.17 -13.52 -3.95
N PHE A 11 -1.68 -13.14 -2.76
CA PHE A 11 -1.06 -14.08 -1.84
C PHE A 11 -2.17 -14.78 -1.03
N PRO A 12 -2.29 -16.12 -1.07
CA PRO A 12 -3.24 -16.84 -0.22
C PRO A 12 -2.73 -16.81 1.23
N MET A 13 -3.28 -15.89 2.02
CA MET A 13 -3.19 -15.87 3.48
C MET A 13 -4.52 -16.39 4.04
N PRO A 14 -4.53 -17.07 5.21
CA PRO A 14 -5.78 -17.47 5.87
C PRO A 14 -6.69 -16.25 6.01
N GLU A 15 -8.01 -16.46 5.89
CA GLU A 15 -9.11 -15.53 5.51
C GLU A 15 -9.22 -14.14 6.21
N GLU A 16 -8.22 -13.69 6.97
CA GLU A 16 -8.28 -12.50 7.83
C GLU A 16 -7.44 -11.31 7.34
N MET A 17 -6.47 -11.50 6.44
CA MET A 17 -5.58 -10.43 5.96
C MET A 17 -5.12 -10.63 4.51
N GLN A 18 -5.26 -9.61 3.67
CA GLN A 18 -4.85 -9.63 2.26
C GLN A 18 -3.94 -8.45 1.91
N PHE A 19 -2.86 -8.74 1.18
CA PHE A 19 -2.06 -7.72 0.51
C PHE A 19 -2.35 -7.70 -0.98
N THR A 20 -2.37 -6.50 -1.57
CA THR A 20 -2.61 -6.35 -3.00
C THR A 20 -1.82 -5.17 -3.54
N LEU A 21 -1.26 -5.32 -4.73
CA LEU A 21 -0.66 -4.20 -5.46
C LEU A 21 -1.74 -3.52 -6.29
N GLY A 22 -1.72 -2.20 -6.31
CA GLY A 22 -2.63 -1.42 -7.13
C GLY A 22 -2.13 0.00 -7.33
N VAL A 23 -3.05 0.86 -7.76
CA VAL A 23 -2.79 2.28 -7.98
C VAL A 23 -3.61 3.10 -7.00
N GLU A 24 -2.99 4.12 -6.42
CA GLU A 24 -3.67 5.11 -5.58
C GLU A 24 -3.32 6.52 -6.03
N THR A 25 -4.26 7.46 -5.88
CA THR A 25 -4.02 8.86 -6.21
C THR A 25 -3.26 9.52 -5.05
N GLY A 26 -2.04 9.99 -5.31
CA GLY A 26 -1.22 10.71 -4.33
C GLY A 26 -1.83 12.05 -3.92
N ARG A 27 -1.23 12.69 -2.91
CA ARG A 27 -1.64 14.03 -2.45
C ARG A 27 -1.43 15.10 -3.52
N ASP A 28 -0.60 14.82 -4.52
CA ASP A 28 -0.35 15.62 -5.71
C ASP A 28 -1.36 15.38 -6.86
N GLY A 29 -2.38 14.55 -6.63
CA GLY A 29 -3.39 14.21 -7.64
C GLY A 29 -2.92 13.21 -8.70
N ARG A 30 -1.70 12.67 -8.60
CA ARG A 30 -1.15 11.75 -9.59
C ARG A 30 -1.29 10.29 -9.14
N GLU A 31 -1.49 9.40 -10.11
CA GLU A 31 -1.51 7.96 -9.87
C GLU A 31 -0.13 7.43 -9.44
N ARG A 32 -0.09 6.65 -8.35
CA ARG A 32 1.12 6.04 -7.79
C ARG A 32 0.91 4.56 -7.50
N PRO A 33 1.95 3.72 -7.69
CA PRO A 33 1.91 2.35 -7.18
C PRO A 33 1.72 2.36 -5.66
N ALA A 34 0.77 1.55 -5.20
CA ALA A 34 0.43 1.43 -3.79
C ALA A 34 0.35 -0.04 -3.38
N LEU A 35 0.75 -0.32 -2.15
CA LEU A 35 0.52 -1.59 -1.49
C LEU A 35 -0.70 -1.44 -0.60
N PHE A 36 -1.78 -2.16 -0.93
CA PHE A 36 -2.99 -2.24 -0.13
C PHE A 36 -2.86 -3.38 0.89
N PHE A 37 -3.37 -3.12 2.08
CA PHE A 37 -3.52 -4.08 3.17
C PHE A 37 -4.97 -4.04 3.64
N ARG A 38 -5.67 -5.15 3.45
CA ARG A 38 -7.07 -5.33 3.83
C ARG A 38 -7.16 -6.32 4.97
N THR A 39 -7.88 -5.94 6.02
CA THR A 39 -8.39 -6.84 7.05
C THR A 39 -9.91 -6.99 6.88
N ARG A 40 -10.55 -7.76 7.76
CA ARG A 40 -12.03 -7.87 7.77
C ARG A 40 -12.73 -6.52 7.97
N THR A 41 -12.12 -5.60 8.72
CA THR A 41 -12.76 -4.35 9.17
C THR A 41 -12.10 -3.10 8.63
N GLU A 42 -10.89 -3.20 8.09
CA GLU A 42 -10.11 -2.03 7.67
C GLU A 42 -9.45 -2.23 6.32
N LEU A 43 -9.29 -1.13 5.60
CA LEU A 43 -8.51 -1.07 4.38
C LEU A 43 -7.50 0.05 4.48
N TRP A 44 -6.23 -0.33 4.43
CA TRP A 44 -5.10 0.57 4.46
C TRP A 44 -4.32 0.49 3.16
N CYS A 45 -3.57 1.53 2.81
CA CYS A 45 -2.52 1.43 1.81
C CYS A 45 -1.30 2.27 2.18
N VAL A 46 -0.17 1.93 1.56
CA VAL A 46 1.07 2.69 1.63
C VAL A 46 1.56 2.96 0.21
N PHE A 47 2.00 4.18 -0.03
CA PHE A 47 2.54 4.63 -1.31
C PHE A 47 3.57 5.73 -1.08
N SER A 48 4.35 6.01 -2.12
CA SER A 48 5.33 7.10 -2.11
C SER A 48 4.88 8.22 -3.05
N ASP A 49 4.84 9.44 -2.55
CA ASP A 49 4.57 10.65 -3.31
C ASP A 49 5.70 11.69 -3.12
N PRO A 50 5.64 12.88 -3.76
CA PRO A 50 6.69 13.89 -3.63
C PRO A 50 6.93 14.39 -2.21
N LEU A 51 5.97 14.21 -1.30
CA LEU A 51 6.08 14.58 0.11
C LEU A 51 6.57 13.40 0.99
N GLY A 52 6.90 12.26 0.37
CA GLY A 52 7.47 11.09 1.02
C GLY A 52 6.52 9.90 1.08
N ILE A 53 6.74 9.02 2.07
CA ILE A 53 5.88 7.86 2.30
C ILE A 53 4.59 8.33 2.96
N CYS A 54 3.46 7.93 2.38
CA CYS A 54 2.12 8.19 2.91
C CYS A 54 1.43 6.86 3.20
N PHE A 55 0.83 6.77 4.38
CA PHE A 55 -0.08 5.70 4.76
C PHE A 55 -1.49 6.25 4.71
N ARG A 56 -2.43 5.52 4.12
CA ARG A 56 -3.80 5.98 3.99
C ARG A 56 -4.77 4.94 4.49
N LYS A 57 -5.68 5.35 5.37
CA LYS A 57 -6.85 4.57 5.77
C LYS A 57 -8.02 4.92 4.85
N LYS A 58 -8.67 3.91 4.28
CA LYS A 58 -9.95 4.08 3.58
C LYS A 58 -11.07 3.94 4.60
N LEU A 59 -11.93 4.95 4.64
CA LEU A 59 -13.12 5.04 5.48
C LEU A 59 -14.36 4.93 4.59
N ASP A 60 -15.51 4.58 5.18
CA ASP A 60 -16.77 4.47 4.43
C ASP A 60 -17.15 5.78 3.73
N VAL A 61 -16.77 6.93 4.31
CA VAL A 61 -17.11 8.27 3.80
C VAL A 61 -15.85 9.08 3.43
N GLY A 62 -14.69 8.44 3.23
CA GLY A 62 -13.50 9.20 2.86
C GLY A 62 -12.18 8.47 3.00
N ARG A 63 -11.12 9.26 3.19
CA ARG A 63 -9.74 8.81 3.28
C ARG A 63 -9.03 9.64 4.32
N GLU A 64 -8.17 9.00 5.09
CA GLU A 64 -7.34 9.64 6.10
C GLU A 64 -5.87 9.35 5.79
N ASP A 65 -5.08 10.40 5.62
CA ASP A 65 -3.65 10.32 5.33
C ASP A 65 -2.85 10.47 6.62
N HIS A 66 -1.91 9.56 6.81
CA HIS A 66 -1.04 9.48 7.97
C HIS A 66 0.41 9.50 7.51
N SER A 67 1.22 10.32 8.18
CA SER A 67 2.66 10.26 8.10
C SER A 67 3.21 9.00 8.79
N ALA A 68 4.48 8.69 8.53
CA ALA A 68 5.14 7.56 9.20
C ALA A 68 5.17 7.72 10.73
N ASP A 69 5.26 8.97 11.24
CA ASP A 69 5.35 9.22 12.68
C ASP A 69 3.99 9.13 13.37
N GLU A 70 2.92 9.62 12.74
CA GLU A 70 1.54 9.40 13.19
C GLU A 70 1.22 7.89 13.22
N MET A 71 1.60 7.15 12.18
CA MET A 71 1.42 5.70 12.14
C MET A 71 2.18 4.96 13.26
N LYS A 72 3.40 5.37 13.60
CA LYS A 72 4.15 4.76 14.72
C LYS A 72 3.49 5.04 16.06
N ARG A 73 2.87 6.20 16.23
CA ARG A 73 2.23 6.63 17.48
C ARG A 73 0.87 5.98 17.67
N ASP A 74 0.00 6.06 16.66
CA ASP A 74 -1.43 5.77 16.79
C ASP A 74 -1.81 4.40 16.17
N HIS A 75 -0.99 3.88 15.26
CA HIS A 75 -1.28 2.67 14.46
C HIS A 75 -0.08 1.71 14.36
N LEU A 76 0.69 1.54 15.44
CA LEU A 76 1.99 0.85 15.43
C LEU A 76 1.95 -0.56 14.80
N GLY A 77 0.88 -1.33 15.05
CA GLY A 77 0.70 -2.67 14.46
C GLY A 77 0.61 -2.63 12.94
N ILE A 78 -0.26 -1.77 12.41
CA ILE A 78 -0.43 -1.56 10.97
C ILE A 78 0.85 -1.02 10.35
N TYR A 79 1.49 -0.04 11.01
CA TYR A 79 2.77 0.53 10.57
C TYR A 79 3.83 -0.55 10.36
N ARG A 80 4.02 -1.44 11.35
CA ARG A 80 5.03 -2.51 11.29
C ARG A 80 4.77 -3.46 10.12
N ILE A 81 3.53 -3.84 9.92
CA ILE A 81 3.11 -4.76 8.86
C ILE A 81 3.32 -4.13 7.48
N LEU A 82 2.73 -2.95 7.25
CA LEU A 82 2.80 -2.25 5.97
C LEU A 82 4.23 -1.82 5.63
N SER A 83 4.97 -1.25 6.57
CA SER A 83 6.34 -0.79 6.32
C SER A 83 7.26 -1.96 5.97
N LYS A 84 7.12 -3.09 6.67
CA LYS A 84 7.89 -4.30 6.35
C LYS A 84 7.60 -4.77 4.93
N LYS A 85 6.33 -4.92 4.57
CA LYS A 85 5.93 -5.38 3.23
C LYS A 85 6.26 -4.39 2.12
N TRP A 86 6.12 -3.09 2.39
CA TRP A 86 6.53 -2.03 1.47
C TRP A 86 8.04 -2.04 1.22
N ASN A 87 8.84 -2.26 2.25
CA ASN A 87 10.30 -2.36 2.12
C ASN A 87 10.71 -3.61 1.34
N GLU A 88 10.09 -4.76 1.62
CA GLU A 88 10.30 -6.01 0.86
C GLU A 88 9.98 -5.80 -0.63
N LEU A 89 8.82 -5.21 -0.93
CA LEU A 89 8.39 -4.90 -2.29
C LEU A 89 9.32 -3.89 -2.97
N SER A 90 9.65 -2.79 -2.30
CA SER A 90 10.53 -1.75 -2.83
C SER A 90 11.92 -2.28 -3.12
N ALA A 91 12.44 -3.18 -2.28
CA ALA A 91 13.71 -3.84 -2.50
C ALA A 91 13.63 -4.81 -3.70
N PHE A 92 12.54 -5.56 -3.84
CA PHE A 92 12.29 -6.42 -4.99
C PHE A 92 12.26 -5.63 -6.30
N LEU A 93 11.52 -4.51 -6.34
CA LEU A 93 11.41 -3.65 -7.52
C LEU A 93 12.72 -2.93 -7.89
N LYS A 94 13.59 -2.68 -6.91
CA LYS A 94 14.92 -2.07 -7.14
C LYS A 94 15.95 -3.06 -7.66
N LYS A 95 15.76 -4.37 -7.45
CA LYS A 95 16.67 -5.36 -8.02
C LYS A 95 16.48 -5.35 -9.54
N PRO A 96 17.55 -5.21 -10.35
CA PRO A 96 17.44 -5.44 -11.78
C PRO A 96 16.89 -6.85 -11.99
N PRO A 97 16.02 -7.08 -13.00
CA PRO A 97 15.59 -8.44 -13.31
C PRO A 97 16.85 -9.26 -13.52
N SER A 98 17.05 -10.28 -12.69
CA SER A 98 18.11 -11.26 -12.91
C SER A 98 17.96 -11.75 -14.34
N ALA A 99 18.97 -11.51 -15.18
CA ALA A 99 18.96 -11.99 -16.56
C ALA A 99 18.66 -13.49 -16.55
N VAL A 100 17.48 -13.86 -17.06
CA VAL A 100 17.11 -15.23 -17.39
C VAL A 100 17.65 -15.53 -18.78
#